data_AF-A0A537B0F9-F1
#
_entry.id   AF-A0A537B0F9-F1
#
_cell.length_a   1.000
_cell.length_b   1.000
_cell.length_c   1.000
_cell.angle_alpha   90.00
_cell.angle_beta   90.00
_cell.angle_gamma   90.00
#
_symmetry.space_group_name_H-M   'P 1'
#
loop_
_entity.id
_entity.type
_entity.pdbx_description
1 polymer ?
#
loop_
_entity_poly.entity_id
_entity_poly.type
_entity_poly.pdbx_seq_one_letter_code
_entity_poly.pdbx_strand_id
1 'polypeptide(L)'
;MTRDDELRLHAYLDGELGATESIEFERRLADDAELRKGLAELRAIGERIRSQARYHEAPPRLRERVLARVRRQEPRPRGRWIFWPTLATATALTAVLAWFTPALIRQTAGWEPRVDEVMDDHLRATLGAHWVDVASSDRHTVKPWLSAHLGFSPAVPDLSDQGFELIGGRLDVLDSRPVAALVYRHRQHMISVFVWPGEPAPAGGVTERRGYHLVRWGAGGLSYWAVSDLNENELRDFARLLSSRT
;
A
#
# COMPACT_ATOMS: atom_id res chain seq x y z
N MET A 1 -33.16 12.07 -15.52
CA MET A 1 -31.91 12.47 -14.83
C MET A 1 -30.70 11.67 -15.33
N THR A 2 -29.51 12.27 -15.54
CA THR A 2 -28.27 11.54 -15.91
C THR A 2 -27.40 11.22 -14.70
N ARG A 3 -26.45 10.28 -14.81
CA ARG A 3 -25.52 9.91 -13.72
C ARG A 3 -24.63 11.08 -13.26
N ASP A 4 -24.27 11.97 -14.17
CA ASP A 4 -23.51 13.19 -13.83
C ASP A 4 -24.38 14.18 -13.02
N ASP A 5 -25.67 14.26 -13.35
CA ASP A 5 -26.61 15.11 -12.61
C ASP A 5 -26.87 14.62 -11.19
N GLU A 6 -26.92 13.29 -10.99
CA GLU A 6 -27.01 12.70 -9.65
C GLU A 6 -25.79 13.06 -8.79
N LEU A 7 -24.59 12.96 -9.35
CA LEU A 7 -23.36 13.30 -8.62
C LEU A 7 -23.31 14.78 -8.25
N ARG A 8 -23.68 15.66 -9.18
CA ARG A 8 -23.76 17.10 -8.95
C ARG A 8 -24.84 17.47 -7.92
N LEU A 9 -25.95 16.75 -7.92
CA LEU A 9 -27.04 16.92 -6.94
C LEU A 9 -26.57 16.60 -5.51
N HIS A 10 -25.83 15.50 -5.34
CA HIS A 10 -25.24 15.14 -4.04
C HIS A 10 -24.17 16.13 -3.61
N ALA A 11 -23.25 16.51 -4.51
CA ALA A 11 -22.22 17.50 -4.21
C ALA A 11 -22.80 18.88 -3.85
N TYR A 12 -23.89 19.29 -4.49
CA TYR A 12 -24.62 20.52 -4.15
C TYR A 12 -25.24 20.45 -2.76
N LEU A 13 -25.83 19.30 -2.39
CA LEU A 13 -26.45 19.10 -1.08
C LEU A 13 -25.41 19.14 0.06
N ASP A 14 -24.22 18.59 -0.18
CA ASP A 14 -23.12 18.54 0.79
C ASP A 14 -22.29 19.83 0.83
N GLY A 15 -22.52 20.77 -0.10
CA GLY A 15 -21.79 22.03 -0.19
C GLY A 15 -20.38 21.91 -0.80
N GLU A 16 -20.13 20.82 -1.52
CA GLU A 16 -18.83 20.47 -2.11
C GLU A 16 -18.65 20.99 -3.56
N LEU A 17 -19.69 21.58 -4.16
CA LEU A 17 -19.57 22.25 -5.45
C LEU A 17 -18.81 23.57 -5.32
N GLY A 18 -17.90 23.83 -6.27
CA GLY A 18 -17.24 25.13 -6.37
C GLY A 18 -18.24 26.27 -6.63
N ALA A 19 -17.87 27.50 -6.30
CA ALA A 19 -18.76 28.66 -6.42
C ALA A 19 -19.36 28.84 -7.83
N THR A 20 -18.54 28.66 -8.88
CA THR A 20 -18.99 28.75 -10.27
C THR A 20 -19.93 27.59 -10.65
N GLU A 21 -19.58 26.37 -10.24
CA GLU A 21 -20.36 25.16 -10.53
C GLU A 21 -21.72 25.18 -9.83
N SER A 22 -21.77 25.74 -8.62
CA SER A 22 -23.00 25.91 -7.86
C SER A 22 -23.98 26.85 -8.58
N ILE A 23 -23.50 27.98 -9.13
CA ILE A 23 -24.34 28.91 -9.90
C ILE A 23 -24.88 28.27 -11.19
N GLU A 24 -24.04 27.50 -11.89
CA GLU A 24 -24.47 26.77 -13.09
C GLU A 24 -25.50 25.70 -12.76
N PHE A 25 -25.30 24.96 -11.67
CA PHE A 25 -26.20 23.93 -11.21
C PHE A 25 -27.54 24.51 -10.72
N GLU A 26 -27.54 25.66 -10.05
CA GLU A 26 -28.76 26.37 -9.63
C GLU A 26 -29.61 26.84 -10.81
N ARG A 27 -28.97 27.33 -11.89
CA ARG A 27 -29.70 27.66 -13.13
C ARG A 27 -30.36 26.42 -13.72
N ARG A 28 -29.63 25.31 -13.79
CA ARG A 28 -30.16 24.05 -14.30
C ARG A 28 -31.28 23.48 -13.42
N LEU A 29 -31.18 23.65 -12.10
CA LEU A 29 -32.22 23.29 -11.13
C LEU A 29 -33.49 24.13 -11.33
N ALA A 30 -33.38 25.40 -11.71
CA ALA A 30 -34.54 26.23 -12.03
C ALA A 30 -35.31 25.70 -13.25
N ASP A 31 -34.59 25.22 -14.26
CA ASP A 31 -35.15 24.80 -15.54
C ASP A 31 -35.64 23.33 -15.55
N ASP A 32 -35.18 22.48 -14.62
CA ASP A 32 -35.49 21.04 -14.59
C ASP A 32 -36.36 20.64 -13.39
N ALA A 33 -37.56 20.11 -13.67
CA ALA A 33 -38.49 19.65 -12.66
C ALA A 33 -38.10 18.32 -11.98
N GLU A 34 -37.40 17.43 -12.68
CA GLU A 34 -36.91 16.18 -12.10
C GLU A 34 -35.80 16.43 -11.09
N LEU A 35 -34.87 17.34 -11.39
CA LEU A 35 -33.79 17.69 -10.46
C LEU A 35 -34.31 18.33 -9.17
N ARG A 36 -35.33 19.20 -9.29
CA ARG A 36 -36.01 19.78 -8.12
C ARG A 36 -36.68 18.73 -7.26
N LYS A 37 -37.33 17.75 -7.89
CA LYS A 37 -37.96 16.64 -7.19
C LYS A 37 -36.92 15.78 -6.47
N GLY A 38 -35.83 15.41 -7.14
CA GLY A 38 -34.74 14.65 -6.53
C GLY A 38 -34.10 15.39 -5.34
N LEU A 39 -33.87 16.70 -5.46
CA LEU A 39 -33.35 17.51 -4.35
C LEU A 39 -34.30 17.52 -3.14
N ALA A 40 -35.60 17.66 -3.39
CA ALA A 40 -36.63 17.66 -2.35
C ALA A 40 -36.71 16.30 -1.63
N GLU A 41 -36.64 15.20 -2.38
CA GLU A 41 -36.62 13.84 -1.82
C GLU A 41 -35.40 13.61 -0.94
N LEU A 42 -34.20 13.99 -1.39
CA LEU A 42 -32.97 13.86 -0.59
C LEU A 42 -33.01 14.70 0.69
N ARG A 43 -33.52 15.93 0.62
CA ARG A 43 -33.72 16.79 1.80
C ARG A 43 -34.70 16.16 2.79
N ALA A 44 -35.81 15.63 2.31
CA ALA A 44 -36.82 14.97 3.14
C ALA A 44 -36.25 13.71 3.84
N ILE A 45 -35.40 12.94 3.15
CA ILE A 45 -34.68 11.81 3.76
C ILE A 45 -33.74 12.31 4.86
N GLY A 46 -32.92 13.33 4.58
CA GLY A 46 -32.00 13.90 5.57
C GLY A 46 -32.70 14.46 6.82
N GLU A 47 -33.86 15.10 6.65
CA GLU A 47 -34.70 15.59 7.75
C GLU A 47 -35.31 14.44 8.58
N ARG A 48 -35.80 13.39 7.92
CA ARG A 48 -36.28 12.18 8.61
C ARG A 48 -35.18 11.51 9.43
N ILE A 49 -33.98 11.36 8.86
CA ILE A 49 -32.83 10.82 9.59
C ILE A 49 -32.50 11.71 10.78
N ARG A 50 -32.37 13.03 10.60
CA ARG A 50 -32.04 13.95 11.70
C ARG A 50 -33.09 13.97 12.81
N SER A 51 -34.37 13.81 12.47
CA SER A 51 -35.47 13.82 13.45
C SER A 51 -35.67 12.47 14.16
N GLN A 52 -35.35 11.35 13.52
CA GLN A 52 -35.57 10.01 14.07
C GLN A 52 -34.30 9.34 14.61
N ALA A 53 -33.12 9.77 14.16
CA ALA A 53 -31.86 9.23 14.66
C ALA A 53 -31.64 9.70 16.10
N ARG A 54 -31.33 8.74 16.98
CA ARG A 54 -30.80 9.05 18.30
C ARG A 54 -29.38 9.58 18.13
N TYR A 55 -29.25 10.91 18.16
CA TYR A 55 -27.93 11.53 18.17
C TYR A 55 -27.29 11.29 19.55
N HIS A 56 -26.14 10.63 19.56
CA HIS A 56 -25.35 10.47 20.76
C HIS A 56 -24.36 11.63 20.86
N GLU A 57 -24.39 12.34 21.97
CA GLU A 57 -23.43 13.40 22.21
C GLU A 57 -22.02 12.79 22.28
N ALA A 58 -21.13 13.28 21.41
CA ALA A 58 -19.76 12.81 21.37
C ALA A 58 -19.08 13.12 22.71
N PRO A 59 -18.41 12.14 23.36
CA PRO A 59 -17.73 12.38 24.62
C PRO A 59 -16.71 13.52 24.49
N PRO A 60 -16.57 14.41 25.49
CA PRO A 60 -15.63 15.55 25.44
C PRO A 60 -14.20 15.14 25.10
N ARG A 61 -13.77 13.96 25.57
CA ARG A 61 -12.45 13.38 25.28
C ARG A 61 -12.22 13.09 23.79
N LEU A 62 -13.26 12.76 23.02
CA LEU A 62 -13.14 12.55 21.58
C LEU A 62 -12.83 13.86 20.87
N ARG A 63 -13.52 14.95 21.25
CA ARG A 63 -13.28 16.30 20.73
C ARG A 63 -11.85 16.76 21.01
N GLU A 64 -11.36 16.55 22.23
CA GLU A 64 -9.98 16.87 22.61
C GLU A 64 -8.96 16.10 21.76
N ARG A 65 -9.17 14.81 21.55
CA ARG A 65 -8.29 13.97 20.72
C ARG A 65 -8.27 14.41 19.26
N VAL A 66 -9.42 14.76 18.69
CA VAL A 66 -9.53 15.25 17.31
C VAL A 66 -8.81 16.59 17.17
N LEU A 67 -9.10 17.55 18.05
CA LEU A 67 -8.46 18.87 18.02
C LEU A 67 -6.94 18.80 18.23
N ALA A 68 -6.46 17.89 19.08
CA ALA A 68 -5.02 17.67 19.28
C ALA A 68 -4.35 17.07 18.04
N ARG A 69 -5.06 16.23 17.28
CA ARG A 69 -4.54 15.63 16.04
C ARG A 69 -4.54 16.64 14.89
N VAL A 70 -5.58 17.46 14.76
CA VAL A 70 -5.66 18.56 13.79
C VAL A 70 -4.58 19.61 14.07
N ARG A 71 -4.38 20.05 15.33
CA ARG A 71 -3.30 20.98 15.69
C ARG A 71 -1.88 20.43 15.49
N ARG A 72 -1.70 19.12 15.49
CA ARG A 72 -0.43 18.48 15.10
C ARG A 72 -0.22 18.43 13.59
N GLN A 73 -1.30 18.52 12.81
CA GLN A 73 -1.28 18.57 11.34
C GLN A 73 -1.27 20.00 10.80
N GLU A 74 -1.64 21.01 11.60
CA GLU A 74 -1.44 22.40 11.24
C GLU A 74 0.07 22.72 11.13
N PRO A 75 0.57 23.13 9.96
CA PRO A 75 1.94 23.56 9.82
C PRO A 75 2.12 24.82 10.69
N ARG A 76 2.94 24.72 11.74
CA ARG A 76 3.34 25.87 12.55
C ARG A 76 3.88 26.97 11.62
N PRO A 77 3.40 28.22 11.69
CA PRO A 77 3.97 29.31 10.91
C PRO A 77 5.37 29.58 11.45
N ARG A 78 6.38 29.09 10.72
CA ARG A 78 7.77 29.46 10.97
C ARG A 78 7.96 30.87 10.44
N GLY A 79 8.21 31.79 11.37
CA GLY A 79 8.50 33.20 11.10
C GLY A 79 9.55 33.32 9.99
N ARG A 80 9.17 34.04 8.94
CA ARG A 80 9.95 34.26 7.74
C ARG A 80 10.94 35.39 8.01
N TRP A 81 12.22 35.06 8.23
CA TRP A 81 13.30 36.00 7.98
C TRP A 81 14.06 35.52 6.74
N ILE A 82 13.73 36.14 5.61
CA ILE A 82 14.48 36.00 4.37
C ILE A 82 15.62 37.01 4.44
N PHE A 83 16.85 36.52 4.42
CA PHE A 83 17.97 37.17 3.77
C PHE A 83 18.79 36.07 3.06
N TRP A 84 18.78 36.11 1.73
CA TRP A 84 19.79 35.50 0.86
C TRP A 84 20.98 36.46 0.73
N PRO A 85 22.18 36.08 0.24
CA PRO A 85 22.62 34.82 -0.40
C PRO A 85 23.93 34.27 0.27
N THR A 86 24.46 33.06 0.05
CA THR A 86 25.20 32.62 -1.14
C THR A 86 25.57 31.12 -1.00
N LEU A 87 25.29 30.34 -2.04
CA LEU A 87 26.17 29.33 -2.67
C LEU A 87 27.09 28.39 -1.82
N ALA A 88 26.73 27.96 -0.61
CA ALA A 88 27.57 27.02 0.17
C ALA A 88 26.83 25.85 0.86
N THR A 89 25.51 25.71 0.69
CA THR A 89 24.67 24.72 1.42
C THR A 89 24.24 23.51 0.58
N ALA A 90 25.03 23.12 -0.43
CA ALA A 90 24.75 21.89 -1.18
C ALA A 90 25.31 20.61 -0.51
N THR A 91 26.22 20.72 0.47
CA THR A 91 26.91 19.56 1.08
C THR A 91 26.43 19.17 2.47
N ALA A 92 25.76 20.07 3.22
CA ALA A 92 25.29 19.75 4.57
C ALA A 92 23.93 19.02 4.58
N LEU A 93 23.08 19.25 3.56
CA LEU A 93 21.77 18.61 3.44
C LEU A 93 21.86 17.13 3.09
N THR A 94 22.89 16.70 2.33
CA THR A 94 23.16 15.28 2.07
C THR A 94 23.65 14.55 3.32
N ALA A 95 24.46 15.18 4.17
CA ALA A 95 24.95 14.56 5.41
C ALA A 95 23.82 14.31 6.44
N VAL A 96 22.86 15.23 6.58
CA VAL A 96 21.71 15.05 7.50
C VAL A 96 20.69 14.07 6.93
N LEU A 97 20.39 14.10 5.62
CA LEU A 97 19.53 13.08 5.00
C LEU A 97 20.17 11.68 5.04
N ALA A 98 21.48 11.56 4.86
CA ALA A 98 22.22 10.29 4.96
C ALA A 98 22.31 9.74 6.39
N TRP A 99 22.25 10.60 7.42
CA TRP A 99 22.27 10.16 8.82
C TRP A 99 20.89 9.73 9.35
N PHE A 100 19.81 10.35 8.87
CA PHE A 100 18.45 10.05 9.34
C PHE A 100 17.68 9.01 8.50
N THR A 101 18.10 8.73 7.26
CA THR A 101 17.56 7.61 6.46
C THR A 101 17.72 6.23 7.10
N PRO A 102 18.88 5.85 7.68
CA PRO A 102 19.00 4.54 8.32
C PRO A 102 18.17 4.43 9.61
N ALA A 103 17.71 5.51 10.24
CA ALA A 103 16.94 5.44 11.49
C ALA A 103 15.47 5.02 11.26
N LEU A 104 14.84 5.45 10.15
CA LEU A 104 13.50 4.96 9.76
C LEU A 104 13.56 3.52 9.22
N ILE A 105 14.63 3.13 8.53
CA ILE A 105 14.84 1.75 8.03
C ILE A 105 15.24 0.80 9.17
N ARG A 106 15.94 1.27 10.21
CA ARG A 106 16.33 0.45 11.36
C ARG A 106 15.17 0.08 12.29
N GLN A 107 14.09 0.85 12.34
CA GLN A 107 12.89 0.45 13.10
C GLN A 107 12.13 -0.73 12.47
N THR A 108 12.39 -1.06 11.20
CA THR A 108 11.87 -2.26 10.55
C THR A 108 12.81 -3.47 10.63
N ALA A 109 14.11 -3.27 10.88
CA ALA A 109 15.15 -4.28 10.71
C ALA A 109 15.19 -5.41 11.77
N GLY A 110 14.33 -5.41 12.79
CA GLY A 110 14.31 -6.43 13.85
C GLY A 110 13.06 -7.32 13.89
N TRP A 111 12.14 -7.16 12.94
CA TRP A 111 10.93 -7.96 12.87
C TRP A 111 11.12 -9.14 11.89
N GLU A 112 10.80 -10.33 12.37
CA GLU A 112 10.86 -11.59 11.63
C GLU A 112 9.50 -12.29 11.79
N PRO A 113 8.72 -12.48 10.70
CA PRO A 113 7.45 -13.18 10.76
C PRO A 113 7.61 -14.64 11.16
N ARG A 114 6.53 -15.23 11.68
CA ARG A 114 6.52 -16.67 12.00
C ARG A 114 6.34 -17.48 10.73
N VAL A 115 6.98 -18.66 10.68
CA VAL A 115 6.84 -19.62 9.56
C VAL A 115 5.37 -19.92 9.26
N ASP A 116 4.56 -20.18 10.29
CA ASP A 116 3.13 -20.47 10.10
C ASP A 116 2.37 -19.30 9.45
N GLU A 117 2.77 -18.06 9.73
CA GLU A 117 2.10 -16.88 9.19
C GLU A 117 2.37 -16.71 7.69
N VAL A 118 3.62 -16.89 7.28
CA VAL A 118 4.02 -16.86 5.87
C VAL A 118 3.39 -18.03 5.11
N MET A 119 3.26 -19.20 5.74
CA MET A 119 2.53 -20.35 5.16
C MET A 119 1.05 -20.05 4.98
N ASP A 120 0.39 -19.51 6.02
CA ASP A 120 -1.04 -19.23 5.97
C ASP A 120 -1.37 -18.18 4.89
N ASP A 121 -0.48 -17.21 4.66
CA ASP A 121 -0.63 -16.26 3.55
C ASP A 121 -0.47 -16.93 2.17
N HIS A 122 0.59 -17.72 1.98
CA HIS A 122 0.79 -18.48 0.74
C HIS A 122 -0.41 -19.39 0.43
N LEU A 123 -0.92 -20.10 1.45
CA LEU A 123 -2.10 -20.96 1.32
C LEU A 123 -3.35 -20.15 0.98
N ARG A 124 -3.55 -18.97 1.58
CA ARG A 124 -4.69 -18.10 1.27
C ARG A 124 -4.67 -17.66 -0.19
N ALA A 125 -3.51 -17.21 -0.68
CA ALA A 125 -3.35 -16.83 -2.08
C ALA A 125 -3.64 -18.02 -3.02
N THR A 126 -3.18 -19.21 -2.62
CA THR A 126 -3.39 -20.46 -3.36
C THR A 126 -4.87 -20.85 -3.43
N LEU A 127 -5.54 -20.92 -2.27
CA LEU A 127 -6.93 -21.35 -2.16
C LEU A 127 -7.91 -20.34 -2.75
N GLY A 128 -7.61 -19.05 -2.66
CA GLY A 128 -8.43 -17.98 -3.23
C GLY A 128 -8.22 -17.74 -4.73
N ALA A 129 -7.27 -18.45 -5.36
CA ALA A 129 -6.80 -18.19 -6.73
C ALA A 129 -6.38 -16.73 -6.99
N HIS A 130 -6.06 -15.99 -5.93
CA HIS A 130 -5.68 -14.59 -5.97
C HIS A 130 -4.15 -14.48 -5.84
N TRP A 131 -3.47 -14.81 -6.93
CA TRP A 131 -2.02 -14.94 -6.93
C TRP A 131 -1.30 -13.59 -7.00
N VAL A 132 -1.85 -12.62 -7.70
CA VAL A 132 -1.19 -11.34 -8.00
C VAL A 132 -2.20 -10.18 -7.99
N ASP A 133 -1.79 -9.04 -7.44
CA ASP A 133 -2.53 -7.76 -7.60
C ASP A 133 -2.14 -7.08 -8.92
N VAL A 134 -0.87 -7.21 -9.31
CA VAL A 134 -0.34 -6.75 -10.59
C VAL A 134 0.16 -7.95 -11.39
N ALA A 135 -0.65 -8.40 -12.35
CA ALA A 135 -0.31 -9.48 -13.26
C ALA A 135 0.56 -8.95 -14.41
N SER A 136 1.88 -9.06 -14.28
CA SER A 136 2.82 -8.71 -15.34
C SER A 136 4.12 -9.49 -15.18
N SER A 137 4.58 -10.07 -16.27
CA SER A 137 5.92 -10.67 -16.36
C SER A 137 7.03 -9.63 -16.58
N ASP A 138 6.67 -8.37 -16.85
CA ASP A 138 7.62 -7.28 -16.98
C ASP A 138 7.93 -6.64 -15.63
N ARG A 139 9.20 -6.77 -15.22
CA ARG A 139 9.75 -6.14 -14.02
C ARG A 139 9.54 -4.61 -13.98
N HIS A 140 9.50 -3.94 -15.13
CA HIS A 140 9.29 -2.49 -15.22
C HIS A 140 7.84 -2.08 -14.98
N THR A 141 6.93 -3.06 -14.89
CA THR A 141 5.56 -2.85 -14.41
C THR A 141 5.45 -3.17 -12.92
N VAL A 142 5.95 -4.35 -12.51
CA VAL A 142 5.77 -4.87 -11.15
C VAL A 142 6.54 -4.05 -10.11
N LYS A 143 7.81 -3.70 -10.40
CA LYS A 143 8.65 -2.98 -9.43
C LYS A 143 8.14 -1.57 -9.13
N PRO A 144 7.80 -0.71 -10.11
CA PRO A 144 7.22 0.59 -9.81
C PRO A 144 5.87 0.50 -9.11
N TRP A 145 5.02 -0.47 -9.49
CA TRP A 145 3.73 -0.69 -8.82
C TRP A 145 3.93 -1.04 -7.34
N LEU A 146 4.79 -2.01 -7.01
CA LEU A 146 5.11 -2.36 -5.62
C LEU A 146 5.72 -1.18 -4.87
N SER A 147 6.65 -0.45 -5.49
CA SER A 147 7.31 0.70 -4.86
C SER A 147 6.37 1.88 -4.60
N ALA A 148 5.27 2.00 -5.35
CA ALA A 148 4.25 3.02 -5.10
C ALA A 148 3.37 2.69 -3.89
N HIS A 149 3.20 1.40 -3.59
CA HIS A 149 2.35 0.92 -2.51
C HIS A 149 3.15 0.55 -1.24
N LEU A 150 4.48 0.42 -1.35
CA LEU A 150 5.39 0.10 -0.26
C LEU A 150 6.37 1.24 -0.01
N GLY A 151 6.81 1.38 1.25
CA GLY A 151 7.89 2.32 1.61
C GLY A 151 9.29 1.89 1.15
N PHE A 152 9.41 0.85 0.33
CA PHE A 152 10.67 0.29 -0.18
C PHE A 152 10.46 -0.32 -1.58
N SER A 153 11.57 -0.56 -2.30
CA SER A 153 11.55 -1.08 -3.67
C SER A 153 12.22 -2.45 -3.74
N PRO A 154 11.46 -3.56 -3.74
CA PRO A 154 12.04 -4.89 -3.87
C PRO A 154 12.72 -5.07 -5.23
N ALA A 155 13.80 -5.85 -5.25
CA ALA A 155 14.40 -6.28 -6.50
C ALA A 155 13.49 -7.33 -7.15
N VAL A 156 13.30 -7.20 -8.46
CA VAL A 156 12.47 -8.12 -9.28
C VAL A 156 13.34 -8.61 -10.44
N PRO A 157 14.22 -9.60 -10.19
CA PRO A 157 15.10 -10.15 -11.21
C PRO A 157 14.30 -10.91 -12.26
N ASP A 158 14.75 -10.83 -13.51
CA ASP A 158 14.27 -11.72 -14.54
C ASP A 158 15.05 -13.04 -14.45
N LEU A 159 14.31 -14.14 -14.33
CA LEU A 159 14.82 -15.51 -14.23
C LEU A 159 14.18 -16.44 -15.27
N SER A 160 13.51 -15.89 -16.30
CA SER A 160 12.81 -16.66 -17.33
C SER A 160 13.76 -17.63 -18.06
N ASP A 161 14.98 -17.19 -18.34
CA ASP A 161 16.03 -17.98 -18.99
C ASP A 161 16.48 -19.20 -18.16
N GLN A 162 16.18 -19.21 -16.85
CA GLN A 162 16.44 -20.31 -15.94
C GLN A 162 15.18 -21.16 -15.67
N GLY A 163 14.06 -20.87 -16.34
CA GLY A 163 12.79 -21.58 -16.19
C GLY A 163 11.87 -21.02 -15.11
N PHE A 164 12.22 -19.90 -14.47
CA PHE A 164 11.42 -19.25 -13.43
C PHE A 164 10.80 -17.97 -13.99
N GLU A 165 9.56 -18.09 -14.44
CA GLU A 165 8.83 -16.96 -15.03
C GLU A 165 8.21 -16.10 -13.95
N LEU A 166 8.39 -14.78 -14.02
CA LEU A 166 7.66 -13.85 -13.18
C LEU A 166 6.20 -13.78 -13.64
N ILE A 167 5.26 -14.03 -12.74
CA ILE A 167 3.82 -13.90 -13.01
C ILE A 167 3.32 -12.52 -12.58
N GLY A 168 3.92 -11.95 -11.54
CA GLY A 168 3.57 -10.63 -11.04
C GLY A 168 3.96 -10.41 -9.59
N GLY A 169 3.24 -9.51 -8.94
CA GLY A 169 3.39 -9.23 -7.52
C GLY A 169 2.05 -8.94 -6.85
N ARG A 170 2.04 -9.06 -5.53
CA ARG A 170 0.93 -8.64 -4.66
C ARG A 170 1.45 -7.97 -3.40
N LEU A 171 0.56 -7.25 -2.74
CA LEU A 171 0.77 -6.62 -1.44
C LEU A 171 0.07 -7.48 -0.38
N ASP A 172 0.86 -8.07 0.52
CA ASP A 172 0.33 -8.81 1.66
C ASP A 172 0.57 -8.05 2.97
N VAL A 173 -0.07 -8.52 4.03
CA VAL A 173 0.12 -7.99 5.37
C VAL A 173 0.43 -9.15 6.32
N LEU A 174 1.62 -9.11 6.91
CA LEU A 174 2.07 -10.03 7.94
C LEU A 174 2.29 -9.23 9.23
N ASP A 175 1.65 -9.63 10.32
CA ASP A 175 1.72 -9.02 11.66
C ASP A 175 1.48 -7.50 11.62
N SER A 176 0.46 -7.11 10.87
CA SER A 176 0.09 -5.70 10.60
C SER A 176 1.18 -4.88 9.88
N ARG A 177 2.13 -5.54 9.21
CA ARG A 177 3.17 -4.90 8.39
C ARG A 177 2.96 -5.24 6.91
N PRO A 178 3.03 -4.23 6.03
CA PRO A 178 2.94 -4.48 4.60
C PRO A 178 4.21 -5.16 4.10
N VAL A 179 4.04 -6.24 3.34
CA VAL A 179 5.12 -6.99 2.70
C VAL A 179 4.83 -7.12 1.20
N ALA A 180 5.88 -7.16 0.39
CA ALA A 180 5.72 -7.54 -1.02
C ALA A 180 5.68 -9.06 -1.12
N ALA A 181 4.83 -9.61 -1.96
CA ALA A 181 4.96 -10.98 -2.42
C ALA A 181 5.12 -11.00 -3.95
N LEU A 182 6.30 -11.42 -4.42
CA LEU A 182 6.56 -11.68 -5.82
C LEU A 182 6.12 -13.11 -6.13
N VAL A 183 5.44 -13.31 -7.26
CA VAL A 183 5.00 -14.64 -7.68
C VAL A 183 5.76 -15.08 -8.91
N TYR A 184 6.49 -16.17 -8.77
CA TYR A 184 7.17 -16.84 -9.87
C TYR A 184 6.49 -18.18 -10.15
N ARG A 185 6.62 -18.63 -11.39
CA ARG A 185 6.17 -19.96 -11.82
C ARG A 185 7.35 -20.76 -12.32
N HIS A 186 7.46 -21.99 -11.85
CA HIS A 186 8.34 -23.01 -12.38
C HIS A 186 7.50 -24.20 -12.83
N ARG A 187 7.36 -24.38 -14.15
CA ARG A 187 6.43 -25.35 -14.75
C ARG A 187 4.99 -25.12 -14.26
N GLN A 188 4.44 -26.03 -13.45
CA GLN A 188 3.09 -25.92 -12.87
C GLN A 188 3.10 -25.45 -11.40
N HIS A 189 4.29 -25.25 -10.81
CA HIS A 189 4.45 -24.89 -9.41
C HIS A 189 4.59 -23.37 -9.26
N MET A 190 3.81 -22.80 -8.34
CA MET A 190 3.89 -21.40 -7.97
C MET A 190 4.84 -21.21 -6.80
N ILE A 191 5.63 -20.15 -6.85
CA ILE A 191 6.59 -19.78 -5.83
C ILE A 191 6.22 -18.38 -5.35
N SER A 192 5.84 -18.26 -4.08
CA SER A 192 5.66 -16.95 -3.44
C SER A 192 6.96 -16.53 -2.78
N VAL A 193 7.48 -15.36 -3.15
CA VAL A 193 8.66 -14.75 -2.52
C VAL A 193 8.24 -13.50 -1.77
N PHE A 194 8.20 -13.62 -0.46
CA PHE A 194 7.89 -12.54 0.45
C PHE A 194 9.12 -11.69 0.71
N VAL A 195 8.97 -10.37 0.64
CA VAL A 195 10.07 -9.40 0.76
C VAL A 195 9.68 -8.27 1.71
N TRP A 196 10.55 -7.95 2.66
CA TRP A 196 10.40 -6.82 3.58
C TRP A 196 11.78 -6.30 4.03
N PRO A 197 11.88 -5.10 4.61
CA PRO A 197 13.14 -4.60 5.16
C PRO A 197 13.60 -5.43 6.36
N GLY A 198 14.84 -5.90 6.33
CA GLY A 198 15.38 -6.77 7.37
C GLY A 198 16.89 -6.93 7.28
N GLU A 199 17.47 -7.67 8.24
CA GLU A 199 18.92 -7.85 8.29
C GLU A 199 19.42 -8.82 7.20
N PRO A 200 20.63 -8.57 6.67
CA PRO A 200 21.26 -9.51 5.76
C PRO A 200 21.52 -10.83 6.47
N ALA A 201 21.20 -11.93 5.79
CA ALA A 201 21.39 -13.28 6.30
C ALA A 201 21.79 -14.20 5.15
N PRO A 202 22.73 -15.15 5.36
CA PRO A 202 23.00 -16.17 4.35
C PRO A 202 21.74 -16.98 4.08
N ALA A 203 21.66 -17.59 2.90
CA ALA A 203 20.59 -18.53 2.60
C ALA A 203 20.59 -19.67 3.62
N GLY A 204 19.49 -19.79 4.36
CA GLY A 204 19.29 -20.84 5.36
C GLY A 204 19.01 -22.19 4.71
N GLY A 205 18.94 -23.23 5.56
CA GLY A 205 18.44 -24.54 5.14
C GLY A 205 16.98 -24.47 4.68
N VAL A 206 16.59 -25.41 3.83
CA VAL A 206 15.19 -25.56 3.43
C VAL A 206 14.45 -26.24 4.57
N THR A 207 13.30 -25.68 4.96
CA THR A 207 12.44 -26.25 5.99
C THR A 207 11.14 -26.72 5.35
N GLU A 208 10.77 -27.97 5.60
CA GLU A 208 9.46 -28.50 5.21
C GLU A 208 8.41 -28.19 6.29
N ARG A 209 7.25 -27.68 5.86
CA ARG A 209 6.05 -27.51 6.69
C ARG A 209 4.80 -27.76 5.86
N ARG A 210 3.92 -28.65 6.34
CA ARG A 210 2.60 -28.94 5.73
C ARG A 210 2.68 -29.29 4.23
N GLY A 211 3.75 -29.96 3.78
CA GLY A 211 3.96 -30.31 2.37
C GLY A 211 4.53 -29.19 1.49
N TYR A 212 4.85 -28.03 2.07
CA TYR A 212 5.52 -26.92 1.41
C TYR A 212 6.94 -26.79 1.92
N HIS A 213 7.83 -26.35 1.04
CA HIS A 213 9.20 -26.02 1.37
C HIS A 213 9.37 -24.50 1.50
N LEU A 214 10.15 -24.11 2.50
CA LEU A 214 10.48 -22.71 2.78
C LEU A 214 11.99 -22.53 2.87
N VAL A 215 12.48 -21.45 2.25
CA VAL A 215 13.87 -21.01 2.36
C VAL A 215 13.92 -19.50 2.58
N ARG A 216 14.86 -19.07 3.42
CA ARG A 216 15.03 -17.67 3.82
C ARG A 216 16.45 -17.19 3.58
N TRP A 217 16.60 -15.94 3.17
CA TRP A 217 17.89 -15.26 3.02
C TRP A 217 17.69 -13.74 3.17
N GLY A 218 18.78 -13.00 3.28
CA GLY A 218 18.76 -11.54 3.27
C GLY A 218 19.75 -10.98 2.25
N ALA A 219 19.32 -9.97 1.49
CA ALA A 219 20.13 -9.30 0.47
C ALA A 219 19.73 -7.83 0.35
N GLY A 220 20.70 -6.93 0.20
CA GLY A 220 20.42 -5.50 -0.02
C GLY A 220 19.64 -4.79 1.09
N GLY A 221 19.71 -5.26 2.35
CA GLY A 221 18.92 -4.72 3.47
C GLY A 221 17.44 -5.14 3.47
N LEU A 222 17.11 -6.16 2.66
CA LEU A 222 15.80 -6.79 2.60
C LEU A 222 15.93 -8.27 3.02
N SER A 223 14.92 -8.77 3.72
CA SER A 223 14.72 -10.19 4.00
C SER A 223 13.79 -10.79 2.95
N TYR A 224 14.11 -12.01 2.55
CA TYR A 224 13.41 -12.76 1.51
C TYR A 224 13.05 -14.13 2.03
N TRP A 225 11.79 -14.51 1.88
CA TRP A 225 11.28 -15.82 2.24
C TRP A 225 10.53 -16.40 1.05
N ALA A 226 11.05 -17.50 0.49
CA ALA A 226 10.42 -18.19 -0.64
C ALA A 226 9.68 -19.44 -0.15
N VAL A 227 8.48 -19.63 -0.67
CA VAL A 227 7.56 -20.72 -0.32
C VAL A 227 7.02 -21.34 -1.59
N SER A 228 7.09 -22.66 -1.68
CA SER A 228 6.53 -23.43 -2.79
C SER A 228 6.35 -24.90 -2.43
N ASP A 229 5.58 -25.62 -3.22
CA ASP A 229 5.45 -27.08 -3.22
C ASP A 229 6.53 -27.78 -4.08
N LEU A 230 7.45 -27.01 -4.69
CA LEU A 230 8.66 -27.53 -5.34
C LEU A 230 9.50 -28.39 -4.40
N ASN A 231 10.27 -29.34 -4.92
CA ASN A 231 11.20 -30.10 -4.09
C ASN A 231 12.32 -29.21 -3.49
N GLU A 232 12.97 -29.73 -2.45
CA GLU A 232 14.01 -29.00 -1.70
C GLU A 232 15.16 -28.48 -2.57
N ASN A 233 15.62 -29.26 -3.56
CA ASN A 233 16.74 -28.87 -4.41
C ASN A 233 16.34 -27.76 -5.39
N GLU A 234 15.18 -27.89 -6.05
CA GLU A 234 14.67 -26.89 -6.99
C GLU A 234 14.42 -25.55 -6.28
N LEU A 235 13.84 -25.56 -5.07
CA LEU A 235 13.62 -24.34 -4.30
C LEU A 235 14.94 -23.69 -3.84
N ARG A 236 15.92 -24.50 -3.46
CA ARG A 236 17.27 -24.01 -3.11
C ARG A 236 17.97 -23.40 -4.31
N ASP A 237 17.83 -23.99 -5.49
CA ASP A 237 18.40 -23.48 -6.74
C ASP A 237 17.78 -22.13 -7.11
N PHE A 238 16.45 -22.03 -7.01
CA PHE A 238 15.73 -20.78 -7.17
C PHE A 238 16.24 -19.69 -6.23
N ALA A 239 16.33 -19.97 -4.92
CA ALA A 239 16.78 -19.00 -3.94
C ALA A 239 18.22 -18.54 -4.21
N ARG A 240 19.11 -19.44 -4.63
CA ARG A 240 20.49 -19.09 -5.02
C ARG A 240 20.50 -18.14 -6.21
N LEU A 241 19.76 -18.48 -7.28
CA LEU A 241 19.66 -17.64 -8.48
C LEU A 241 19.12 -16.25 -8.14
N LEU A 242 18.01 -16.19 -7.39
CA LEU A 242 17.39 -14.94 -7.00
C LEU A 242 18.33 -14.11 -6.13
N SER A 243 18.95 -14.69 -5.10
CA SER A 243 19.90 -14.00 -4.22
C SER A 243 21.13 -13.45 -4.94
N SER A 244 21.54 -14.06 -6.06
CA SER A 244 22.69 -13.60 -6.86
C SER A 244 22.39 -12.36 -7.70
N ARG A 245 21.10 -12.03 -7.88
CA ARG A 245 20.61 -10.92 -8.72
C ARG A 245 19.90 -9.82 -7.92
N THR A 246 19.84 -9.94 -6.60
CA THR A 246 19.27 -8.98 -5.64
C THR A 246 20.34 -8.29 -4.84
#